data_AF-A0A355YQM0-F1
#
_entry.id   AF-A0A355YQM0-F1
#
_cell.length_a   1.000
_cell.length_b   1.000
_cell.length_c   1.000
_cell.angle_alpha   90.00
_cell.angle_beta   90.00
_cell.angle_gamma   90.00
#
_symmetry.space_group_name_H-M   'P 1'
#
loop_
_entity.id
_entity.type
_entity.pdbx_description
1 polymer ?
#
loop_
_entity_poly.entity_id
_entity_poly.type
_entity_poly.pdbx_seq_one_letter_code
_entity_poly.pdbx_strand_id
1 'polypeptide(L)'
;MLKIIDSNMPVSTDEAYKLYPKCNYLMIDTFLSKGRIIGKVYAVSEEPETLLDLNRLDREKQIQGHKTLIGGDYYPDCLFDYLEIEEMRNGNTKYK
;
A
#
# COMPACT_ATOMS: atom_id res chain seq x y z
N MET A 1 5.38 11.54 10.25
CA MET A 1 6.21 12.15 9.20
C MET A 1 6.15 11.28 7.95
N LEU A 2 5.90 11.88 6.79
CA LEU A 2 5.96 11.21 5.50
C LEU A 2 7.41 11.18 5.00
N LYS A 3 7.91 10.01 4.62
CA LYS A 3 9.25 9.81 4.06
C LYS A 3 9.14 9.23 2.66
N ILE A 4 9.78 9.88 1.69
CA ILE A 4 9.98 9.31 0.35
C ILE A 4 11.22 8.42 0.41
N ILE A 5 11.03 7.14 0.07
CA ILE A 5 12.07 6.11 0.08
C ILE A 5 12.56 5.85 -1.36
N ASP A 6 11.61 5.71 -2.30
CA ASP A 6 11.85 5.31 -3.69
C ASP A 6 12.82 4.11 -3.81
N SER A 7 12.43 2.98 -3.23
CA SER A 7 13.29 1.80 -3.17
C SER A 7 13.51 1.17 -4.55
N ASN A 8 14.77 0.85 -4.85
CA ASN A 8 15.13 0.20 -6.12
C ASN A 8 14.81 -1.31 -6.15
N MET A 9 14.66 -1.94 -4.98
CA MET A 9 14.44 -3.38 -4.87
C MET A 9 12.98 -3.69 -4.55
N PRO A 10 12.33 -4.58 -5.33
CA PRO A 10 10.99 -5.05 -5.01
C PRO A 10 11.04 -5.98 -3.79
N VAL A 11 10.09 -5.82 -2.88
CA VAL A 11 9.89 -6.63 -1.69
C VAL A 11 8.44 -7.11 -1.63
N SER A 12 8.19 -8.19 -0.90
CA SER A 12 6.82 -8.60 -0.57
C SER A 12 6.21 -7.71 0.51
N THR A 13 4.89 -7.74 0.67
CA THR A 13 4.18 -7.05 1.76
C THR A 13 4.68 -7.46 3.15
N ASP A 14 5.00 -8.75 3.35
CA ASP A 14 5.53 -9.26 4.62
C ASP A 14 6.93 -8.72 4.91
N GLU A 15 7.75 -8.56 3.87
CA GLU A 15 9.09 -7.98 3.98
C GLU A 15 9.01 -6.47 4.22
N ALA A 16 8.13 -5.76 3.50
CA ALA A 16 7.87 -4.35 3.72
C ALA A 16 7.41 -4.09 5.16
N TYR A 17 6.51 -4.91 5.70
CA TYR A 17 6.06 -4.81 7.09
C TYR A 17 7.19 -4.98 8.11
N LYS A 18 8.16 -5.85 7.84
CA LYS A 18 9.34 -6.05 8.70
C LYS A 18 10.34 -4.91 8.59
N LEU A 19 10.53 -4.36 7.39
CA LEU A 19 11.45 -3.25 7.13
C LEU A 19 10.92 -1.94 7.70
N TYR A 20 9.61 -1.74 7.62
CA TYR A 20 8.92 -0.54 8.07
C TYR A 20 7.84 -0.93 9.08
N PRO A 21 8.24 -1.24 10.33
CA PRO A 21 7.29 -1.58 11.39
C PRO A 21 6.57 -0.32 11.90
N LYS A 22 5.32 -0.47 12.33
CA LYS A 22 4.51 0.60 12.96
C LYS A 22 4.29 1.83 12.08
N CYS A 23 4.12 1.61 10.78
CA CYS A 23 3.85 2.67 9.83
C CYS A 23 2.98 2.13 8.70
N ASN A 24 2.34 3.04 7.98
CA ASN A 24 1.77 2.73 6.68
C ASN A 24 2.79 3.02 5.57
N TYR A 25 2.77 2.23 4.50
CA TYR A 25 3.67 2.39 3.38
C TYR A 25 2.92 2.29 2.06
N LEU A 26 3.39 3.03 1.06
CA LEU A 26 2.93 2.96 -0.33
C LEU A 26 3.92 2.12 -1.12
N MET A 27 3.43 1.02 -1.69
CA MET A 27 4.13 0.24 -2.70
C MET A 27 3.70 0.67 -4.10
N ILE A 28 4.64 0.71 -5.04
CA ILE A 28 4.41 0.96 -6.47
C ILE A 28 4.96 -0.22 -7.29
N ASP A 29 4.60 -0.25 -8.58
CA ASP A 29 4.94 -1.34 -9.51
C ASP A 29 4.52 -2.71 -8.96
N THR A 30 3.35 -2.78 -8.31
CA THR A 30 2.90 -3.98 -7.62
C THR A 30 2.45 -5.10 -8.57
N PHE A 31 2.80 -6.34 -8.23
CA PHE A 31 2.39 -7.54 -8.97
C PHE A 31 2.24 -8.75 -8.03
N LEU A 32 1.39 -9.71 -8.43
CA LEU A 32 1.19 -10.96 -7.71
C LEU A 32 2.23 -12.00 -8.15
N SER A 33 2.94 -12.59 -7.20
CA SER A 33 3.88 -13.69 -7.45
C SER A 33 3.80 -14.71 -6.32
N LYS A 34 3.56 -15.98 -6.68
CA LYS A 34 3.43 -17.11 -5.73
C LYS A 34 2.44 -16.83 -4.58
N GLY A 35 1.32 -16.15 -4.89
CA GLY A 35 0.28 -15.80 -3.91
C GLY A 35 0.63 -14.62 -3.00
N ARG A 36 1.71 -13.89 -3.27
CA ARG A 36 2.13 -12.70 -2.51
C ARG A 36 2.19 -11.48 -3.40
N ILE A 37 1.82 -10.33 -2.83
CA ILE A 37 1.99 -9.06 -3.52
C ILE A 37 3.44 -8.62 -3.33
N ILE A 38 4.10 -8.32 -4.43
CA ILE A 38 5.47 -7.82 -4.51
C ILE A 38 5.44 -6.45 -5.18
N GLY A 39 6.26 -5.51 -4.72
CA GLY A 39 6.39 -4.19 -5.31
C GLY A 39 7.53 -3.40 -4.66
N LYS A 40 7.76 -2.18 -5.11
CA LYS A 40 8.77 -1.28 -4.55
C LYS A 40 8.13 -0.38 -3.53
N VAL A 41 8.69 -0.26 -2.33
CA VAL A 41 8.24 0.75 -1.35
C VAL A 41 8.68 2.13 -1.84
N TYR A 42 7.72 3.00 -2.10
CA TYR A 42 7.95 4.37 -2.57
C TYR A 42 7.95 5.38 -1.44
N ALA A 43 6.98 5.28 -0.53
CA ALA A 43 6.85 6.20 0.59
C ALA A 43 6.37 5.48 1.85
N VAL A 44 6.70 6.05 3.01
CA VAL A 44 6.28 5.57 4.32
C VAL A 44 5.70 6.73 5.11
N SER A 45 4.54 6.52 5.71
CA SER A 45 3.93 7.40 6.69
C SER A 45 4.15 6.80 8.07
N GLU A 46 5.02 7.42 8.87
CA GLU A 46 5.34 6.95 10.22
C GLU A 46 4.34 7.42 11.29
N GLU A 47 3.49 8.39 10.95
CA GLU A 47 2.48 8.94 11.86
C GLU A 47 1.09 8.95 11.20
N PRO A 48 0.00 8.70 11.95
CA PRO A 48 -1.35 8.69 11.40
C PRO A 48 -1.75 9.97 10.67
N GLU A 49 -1.29 11.12 11.15
CA GLU A 49 -1.56 12.43 10.55
C GLU A 49 -1.03 12.58 9.12
N THR A 50 0.01 11.82 8.74
CA THR A 50 0.57 11.85 7.38
C THR A 50 -0.04 10.80 6.44
N LEU A 51 -1.09 10.07 6.88
CA LEU A 51 -1.78 9.08 6.05
C LEU A 51 -2.52 9.72 4.88
N LEU A 52 -3.10 10.92 5.06
CA LEU A 52 -3.74 11.66 3.98
C LEU A 52 -2.75 12.03 2.87
N ASP A 53 -1.53 12.41 3.24
CA ASP A 53 -0.48 12.70 2.27
C ASP A 53 -0.01 11.42 1.55
N LEU A 54 0.04 10.29 2.25
CA LEU A 54 0.32 8.98 1.65
C LEU A 54 -0.75 8.59 0.60
N ASN A 55 -2.03 8.80 0.90
CA ASN A 55 -3.14 8.58 -0.03
C ASN A 55 -3.09 9.52 -1.23
N ARG A 56 -2.64 10.77 -1.03
CA ARG A 56 -2.43 11.70 -2.13
C ARG A 56 -1.33 11.21 -3.07
N LEU A 57 -0.21 10.74 -2.52
CA LEU A 57 0.87 10.14 -3.31
C LEU A 57 0.42 8.89 -4.07
N ASP A 58 -0.40 8.04 -3.45
CA ASP A 58 -0.99 6.87 -4.10
C ASP A 58 -1.74 7.26 -5.38
N ARG A 59 -2.64 8.24 -5.26
CA ARG A 59 -3.39 8.78 -6.41
C ARG A 59 -2.47 9.37 -7.48
N GLU A 60 -1.47 10.14 -7.07
CA GLU A 60 -0.49 10.72 -8.01
C GLU A 60 0.27 9.64 -8.78
N LYS A 61 0.64 8.54 -8.13
CA LYS A 61 1.34 7.40 -8.76
C LYS A 61 0.43 6.57 -9.65
N GLN A 62 -0.83 6.36 -9.27
CA GLN A 62 -1.82 5.72 -10.13
C GLN A 62 -2.06 6.52 -11.42
N ILE A 63 -2.16 7.86 -11.33
CA ILE A 63 -2.28 8.75 -12.49
C ILE A 63 -1.04 8.64 -13.41
N GLN A 64 0.14 8.43 -12.83
CA GLN A 64 1.39 8.19 -13.58
C GLN A 64 1.47 6.77 -14.19
N GLY A 65 0.48 5.91 -13.96
CA GLY A 65 0.39 4.56 -14.53
C GLY A 65 0.99 3.45 -13.68
N HIS A 66 1.38 3.73 -12.43
CA HIS A 66 1.86 2.70 -11.52
C HIS A 66 0.70 1.91 -10.89
N LYS A 67 0.88 0.59 -10.78
CA LYS A 67 0.04 -0.23 -9.89
C LYS A 67 0.52 -0.03 -8.46
N THR A 68 -0.38 0.36 -7.58
CA THR A 68 -0.03 0.73 -6.21
C THR A 68 -0.72 -0.17 -5.19
N LEU A 69 -0.22 -0.14 -3.96
CA LEU A 69 -0.83 -0.77 -2.79
C LEU A 69 -0.40 0.02 -1.56
N ILE A 70 -1.36 0.46 -0.75
CA ILE A 70 -1.08 0.92 0.61
C ILE A 70 -1.16 -0.28 1.54
N GLY A 71 -0.15 -0.47 2.36
CA GLY A 71 -0.10 -1.51 3.38
C GLY A 71 0.55 -1.01 4.66
N GLY A 72 0.71 -1.92 5.61
CA GLY A 72 1.24 -1.59 6.92
C GLY A 72 0.16 -1.16 7.91
N ASP A 73 0.60 -0.84 9.12
CA ASP A 73 -0.26 -0.47 10.23
C ASP A 73 0.59 0.29 11.25
N TYR A 74 0.02 1.32 11.87
CA TYR A 74 0.69 2.08 12.93
C TYR A 74 0.85 1.24 14.21
N TYR A 75 -0.07 0.30 14.49
CA TYR A 75 -0.01 -0.65 15.63
C TYR A 75 -0.95 -1.85 15.41
N PRO A 76 -0.62 -3.07 15.88
CA PRO A 76 -1.44 -4.27 15.68
C PRO A 76 -2.85 -4.25 16.33
N ASP A 77 -3.19 -3.21 17.09
CA ASP A 77 -4.53 -2.99 17.65
C ASP A 77 -5.38 -2.02 16.82
N CYS A 78 -4.85 -1.48 15.72
CA CYS A 78 -5.63 -0.73 14.75
C CYS A 78 -6.24 -1.74 13.78
N LEU A 79 -7.40 -2.30 14.16
CA LEU A 79 -8.35 -2.94 13.26
C LEU A 79 -8.81 -1.92 12.19
N PHE A 80 -7.94 -1.56 11.26
CA PHE A 80 -8.35 -1.06 9.96
C PHE A 80 -8.77 -2.28 9.17
N ASP A 81 -10.02 -2.69 9.40
CA ASP A 81 -10.74 -3.65 8.58
C ASP A 81 -10.52 -3.31 7.11
N TYR A 82 -9.84 -4.22 6.41
CA TYR A 82 -10.07 -4.64 5.03
C TYR A 82 -11.02 -3.73 4.21
N LEU A 83 -10.61 -2.49 3.94
CA LEU A 83 -11.22 -1.68 2.91
C LEU A 83 -10.47 -2.02 1.61
N GLU A 84 -11.18 -2.75 0.73
CA GLU A 84 -10.86 -3.06 -0.67
C GLU A 84 -10.01 -4.29 -1.02
N ILE A 85 -10.33 -5.48 -0.47
CA ILE A 85 -9.98 -6.77 -1.14
C ILE A 85 -11.22 -7.59 -1.55
N GLU A 86 -12.45 -7.15 -1.24
CA GLU A 86 -13.67 -7.89 -1.64
C GLU A 86 -14.17 -7.58 -3.07
N GLU A 87 -13.81 -6.44 -3.68
CA GLU A 87 -14.35 -6.09 -5.00
C GLU A 87 -13.74 -6.85 -6.19
N MET A 88 -12.59 -7.52 -6.02
CA MET A 88 -12.03 -8.37 -7.08
C MET A 88 -12.51 -9.82 -7.04
N ARG A 89 -13.24 -10.24 -6.00
CA ARG A 89 -13.71 -11.63 -5.86
C ARG A 89 -15.14 -11.86 -6.32
N ASN A 90 -15.99 -10.84 -6.29
CA ASN A 90 -17.37 -10.94 -6.73
C ASN A 90 -17.57 -10.18 -8.03
N GLY A 91 -17.29 -10.84 -9.15
CA GLY A 91 -17.62 -10.34 -10.49
C GLY A 91 -19.13 -10.10 -10.65
N ASN A 92 -19.60 -8.93 -10.21
CA ASN A 92 -20.97 -8.50 -10.40
C ASN A 92 -21.01 -7.03 -10.81
N THR A 93 -20.90 -6.88 -12.12
CA THR A 93 -21.50 -5.80 -12.89
C THR A 93 -22.89 -5.46 -12.35
N LYS A 94 -23.14 -4.19 -12.04
CA LYS A 94 -24.36 -3.43 -12.41
C LYS A 94 -24.28 -2.01 -11.88
N TYR A 95 -23.87 -1.10 -12.76
CA TYR A 95 -24.23 0.32 -12.65
C TYR A 95 -25.74 0.46 -12.93
N LYS A 96 -26.44 1.17 -12.05
CA LYS A 96 -27.70 1.86 -12.33
C LYS A 96 -27.65 3.22 -11.67
#